data_AF-A0A662GMK7-F1
#
_entry.id   AF-A0A662GMK7-F1
#
_cell.length_a   1.000
_cell.length_b   1.000
_cell.length_c   1.000
_cell.angle_alpha   90.00
_cell.angle_beta   90.00
_cell.angle_gamma   90.00
#
_symmetry.space_group_name_H-M   'P 1'
#
loop_
_entity.id
_entity.type
_entity.pdbx_description
1 polymer ?
#
loop_
_entity_poly.entity_id
_entity_poly.type
_entity_poly.pdbx_seq_one_letter_code
_entity_poly.pdbx_strand_id
1 'polypeptide(L)'
;MSSPSARYGRLPRVSSRATDRVLSEVSAFAGFLEHDPEEAERLVREDLEWLKENNPYLAAAVRASVDSALDLFADRLSHADWVRLELLLLKGVLLVLQLLNEAVGESL
;
A
#
# COMPACT_ATOMS: atom_id res chain seq x y z
N MET A 1 21.88 7.07 11.64
CA MET A 1 20.63 6.32 11.39
C MET A 1 20.45 5.31 12.50
N SER A 2 19.21 5.08 12.97
CA SER A 2 18.90 4.03 13.95
C SER A 2 19.15 2.62 13.39
N SER A 3 19.43 1.65 14.26
CA SER A 3 19.64 0.25 13.87
C SER A 3 18.35 -0.40 13.33
N PRO A 4 18.42 -1.44 12.48
CA PRO A 4 17.23 -2.15 12.02
C PRO A 4 16.37 -2.69 13.17
N SER A 5 16.99 -3.22 14.23
CA SER A 5 16.26 -3.69 15.42
C SER A 5 15.48 -2.57 16.12
N ALA A 6 16.03 -1.35 16.18
CA ALA A 6 15.32 -0.21 16.73
C ALA A 6 14.14 0.26 15.84
N ARG A 7 14.25 0.10 14.52
CA ARG A 7 13.20 0.48 13.56
C ARG A 7 12.08 -0.55 13.43
N TYR A 8 12.41 -1.83 13.46
CA TYR A 8 11.50 -2.91 13.07
C TYR A 8 11.29 -3.98 14.16
N GLY A 9 12.00 -3.91 15.29
CA GLY A 9 12.00 -4.98 16.30
C GLY A 9 10.67 -5.21 17.03
N ARG A 10 9.68 -4.35 16.80
CA ARG A 10 8.31 -4.49 17.35
C ARG A 10 7.28 -4.94 16.31
N LEU A 11 7.67 -5.10 15.05
CA LEU A 11 6.76 -5.61 14.04
C LEU A 11 6.40 -7.07 14.36
N PRO A 12 5.14 -7.48 14.14
CA PRO A 12 4.74 -8.88 14.27
C PRO A 12 5.51 -9.75 13.27
N ARG A 13 5.65 -11.04 13.59
CA ARG A 13 6.15 -12.01 12.62
C ARG A 13 5.04 -12.35 11.64
N VAL A 14 5.37 -12.41 10.36
CA VAL A 14 4.45 -12.80 9.30
C VAL A 14 4.75 -14.23 8.85
N SER A 15 3.72 -15.00 8.53
CA SER A 15 3.87 -16.36 8.00
C SER A 15 4.20 -16.34 6.49
N SER A 16 4.78 -17.43 5.99
CA SER A 16 4.98 -17.59 4.54
C SER A 16 3.65 -17.53 3.78
N ARG A 17 2.62 -18.19 4.31
CA ARG A 17 1.27 -18.17 3.74
C ARG A 17 0.69 -16.75 3.62
N ALA A 18 0.87 -15.91 4.65
CA ALA A 18 0.40 -14.53 4.60
C ALA A 18 1.19 -13.70 3.58
N THR A 19 2.49 -13.99 3.43
CA THR A 19 3.34 -13.37 2.40
C THR A 19 2.88 -13.77 0.98
N ASP A 20 2.60 -15.05 0.76
CA ASP A 20 2.12 -15.56 -0.54
C ASP A 20 0.78 -14.93 -0.93
N ARG A 21 -0.11 -14.71 0.03
CA ARG A 21 -1.38 -14.00 -0.18
C ARG A 21 -1.13 -12.58 -0.68
N VAL A 22 -0.25 -11.82 -0.04
CA VAL A 22 0.08 -10.44 -0.44
C VAL A 22 0.69 -10.41 -1.84
N LEU A 23 1.63 -11.31 -2.16
CA LEU A 23 2.24 -11.38 -3.50
C LEU A 23 1.20 -11.69 -4.59
N SER A 24 0.27 -12.60 -4.30
CA SER A 24 -0.85 -12.92 -5.18
C SER A 24 -1.76 -11.71 -5.37
N GLU A 25 -2.09 -10.99 -4.30
CA GLU A 25 -2.98 -9.83 -4.35
C GLU A 25 -2.35 -8.64 -5.09
N VAL A 26 -1.05 -8.39 -4.94
CA VAL A 26 -0.32 -7.39 -5.72
C VAL A 26 -0.42 -7.70 -7.22
N SER A 27 -0.17 -8.96 -7.60
CA SER A 27 -0.20 -9.38 -9.00
C SER A 27 -1.63 -9.30 -9.58
N ALA A 28 -2.62 -9.72 -8.79
CA ALA A 28 -4.02 -9.65 -9.18
C ALA A 28 -4.50 -8.21 -9.35
N PHE A 29 -4.10 -7.31 -8.45
CA PHE A 29 -4.48 -5.90 -8.54
C PHE A 29 -3.90 -5.22 -9.77
N ALA A 30 -2.66 -5.52 -10.16
CA ALA A 30 -2.08 -4.99 -11.39
C ALA A 30 -2.90 -5.37 -12.63
N GLY A 31 -3.29 -6.65 -12.76
CA GLY A 31 -4.16 -7.09 -13.85
C GLY A 31 -5.57 -6.49 -13.77
N PHE A 32 -6.11 -6.32 -12.56
CA PHE A 32 -7.41 -5.69 -12.34
C PHE A 32 -7.42 -4.22 -12.76
N LEU A 33 -6.39 -3.45 -12.40
CA LEU A 33 -6.21 -2.05 -12.78
C LEU A 33 -6.13 -1.85 -14.30
N GLU A 34 -5.55 -2.80 -15.03
CA GLU A 34 -5.54 -2.76 -16.49
C GLU A 34 -6.93 -2.98 -17.09
N HIS A 35 -7.75 -3.82 -16.46
CA HIS A 35 -9.07 -4.19 -16.95
C HIS A 35 -10.16 -3.17 -16.57
N ASP A 36 -10.16 -2.71 -15.32
CA ASP A 36 -11.15 -1.81 -14.74
C ASP A 36 -10.48 -0.75 -13.84
N PRO A 37 -9.93 0.32 -14.44
CA PRO A 37 -9.16 1.31 -13.71
C PRO A 37 -10.02 2.17 -12.77
N GLU A 38 -11.30 2.40 -13.11
CA GLU A 38 -12.20 3.21 -12.30
C GLU A 38 -12.55 2.49 -10.99
N GLU A 39 -12.86 1.20 -11.06
CA GLU A 39 -13.14 0.41 -9.87
C GLU A 39 -11.87 0.18 -9.03
N ALA A 40 -10.71 -0.04 -9.67
CA ALA A 40 -9.44 -0.13 -8.96
C ALA A 40 -9.12 1.16 -8.18
N GLU A 41 -9.36 2.33 -8.79
CA GLU A 41 -9.24 3.62 -8.13
C GLU A 41 -10.22 3.74 -6.97
N ARG A 42 -11.49 3.35 -7.16
CA ARG A 42 -12.52 3.38 -6.13
C ARG A 42 -12.12 2.59 -4.88
N LEU A 43 -11.59 1.37 -5.06
CA LEU A 43 -11.15 0.51 -3.95
C LEU A 43 -10.01 1.13 -3.15
N VAL A 44 -8.99 1.67 -3.83
CA VAL A 44 -7.86 2.33 -3.14
C VAL A 44 -8.33 3.59 -2.41
N ARG A 45 -9.24 4.36 -3.01
CA ARG A 45 -9.81 5.55 -2.37
C ARG A 45 -10.63 5.22 -1.14
N GLU A 46 -11.41 4.13 -1.18
CA GLU A 46 -12.20 3.66 -0.03
C GLU A 46 -11.30 3.33 1.18
N ASP A 47 -10.23 2.56 0.95
CA ASP A 47 -9.24 2.24 1.99
C ASP A 47 -8.59 3.51 2.57
N LEU A 48 -8.23 4.46 1.71
CA LEU A 48 -7.60 5.71 2.13
C LEU A 48 -8.56 6.64 2.88
N GLU A 49 -9.83 6.70 2.50
CA GLU A 49 -10.82 7.50 3.22
C GLU A 49 -11.12 6.89 4.59
N TRP A 50 -11.26 5.56 4.66
CA TRP A 50 -11.38 4.87 5.95
C TRP A 50 -10.18 5.18 6.85
N LEU A 51 -8.95 5.09 6.33
CA LEU A 51 -7.75 5.46 7.08
C LEU A 51 -7.76 6.93 7.50
N LYS A 52 -8.22 7.83 6.64
CA LYS A 52 -8.29 9.26 6.96
C LYS A 52 -9.27 9.57 8.08
N GLU A 53 -10.40 8.88 8.11
CA GLU A 53 -11.42 9.01 9.16
C GLU A 53 -10.98 8.40 10.50
N ASN A 54 -10.30 7.25 10.47
CA ASN A 54 -9.98 6.47 11.66
C ASN A 54 -8.55 6.67 12.19
N ASN A 55 -7.61 7.02 11.32
CA ASN A 55 -6.20 7.23 11.64
C ASN A 55 -5.54 8.24 10.67
N PRO A 56 -5.88 9.53 10.76
CA PRO A 56 -5.49 10.54 9.76
C PRO A 56 -3.97 10.70 9.59
N TYR A 57 -3.19 10.49 10.65
CA TYR A 57 -1.73 10.55 10.57
C TYR A 57 -1.14 9.35 9.80
N LEU A 58 -1.72 8.16 9.94
CA LEU A 58 -1.34 7.01 9.13
C LEU A 58 -1.73 7.23 7.66
N ALA A 59 -2.92 7.76 7.40
CA ALA A 59 -3.34 8.11 6.04
C ALA A 59 -2.37 9.11 5.37
N ALA A 60 -1.95 10.14 6.11
CA ALA A 60 -0.97 11.11 5.63
C ALA A 60 0.40 10.46 5.36
N ALA A 61 0.84 9.54 6.24
CA ALA A 61 2.09 8.81 6.05
C ALA A 61 2.06 7.88 4.83
N VAL A 62 0.94 7.20 4.58
CA VAL A 62 0.75 6.36 3.38
C VAL A 62 0.89 7.21 2.11
N ARG A 63 0.22 8.36 2.04
CA ARG A 63 0.34 9.27 0.90
C ARG A 63 1.77 9.77 0.71
N ALA A 64 2.37 10.29 1.78
CA ALA A 64 3.75 10.79 1.74
C ALA A 64 4.78 9.71 1.33
N SER A 65 4.49 8.43 1.60
CA SER A 65 5.39 7.32 1.22
C SER A 65 5.46 7.06 -0.29
N VAL A 66 4.47 7.53 -1.06
CA VAL A 66 4.43 7.35 -2.52
C VAL A 66 4.78 8.62 -3.28
N ASP A 67 4.56 9.80 -2.69
CA ASP A 67 4.78 11.11 -3.33
C ASP A 67 6.19 11.25 -3.93
N SER A 68 7.24 10.91 -3.16
CA SER A 68 8.62 11.01 -3.64
C SER A 68 8.92 10.09 -4.83
N ALA A 69 8.26 8.94 -4.93
CA ALA A 69 8.41 8.05 -6.08
C ALA A 69 7.71 8.61 -7.32
N LEU A 70 6.55 9.25 -7.14
CA LEU A 70 5.80 9.90 -8.22
C LEU A 70 6.50 11.15 -8.75
N ASP A 71 7.10 11.95 -7.86
CA ASP A 71 7.85 13.15 -8.22
C ASP A 71 9.03 12.87 -9.16
N LEU A 72 9.68 11.70 -9.03
CA LEU A 72 10.76 11.28 -9.93
C LEU A 72 10.34 11.19 -11.40
N PHE A 73 9.04 11.02 -11.64
CA PHE A 73 8.46 10.81 -12.97
C PHE A 73 7.45 11.88 -13.36
N ALA A 74 7.32 12.97 -12.59
CA ALA A 74 6.31 14.01 -12.80
C ALA A 74 6.31 14.57 -14.24
N ASP A 75 7.49 14.75 -14.84
CA ASP A 75 7.65 15.27 -16.21
C ASP A 75 7.76 14.19 -17.28
N ARG A 76 7.68 12.90 -16.90
CA ARG A 76 7.99 11.76 -17.79
C ARG A 76 6.78 10.89 -18.11
N LEU A 77 5.71 10.99 -17.31
CA LEU A 77 4.52 10.14 -17.45
C LEU A 77 3.35 10.93 -18.02
N SER A 78 2.51 10.25 -18.80
CA SER A 78 1.18 10.76 -19.07
C SER A 78 0.37 10.80 -17.77
N HIS A 79 -0.68 11.62 -17.71
CA HIS A 79 -1.56 11.64 -16.53
C HIS A 79 -2.12 10.25 -16.20
N ALA A 80 -2.50 9.47 -17.23
CA ALA A 80 -3.00 8.11 -17.03
C ALA A 80 -1.94 7.16 -16.45
N ASP A 81 -0.70 7.25 -16.92
CA ASP A 81 0.40 6.42 -16.39
C ASP A 81 0.79 6.85 -14.98
N TRP A 82 0.71 8.15 -14.69
CA TRP A 82 0.93 8.68 -13.35
C TRP A 82 -0.11 8.14 -12.36
N VAL A 83 -1.40 8.19 -12.71
CA VAL A 83 -2.48 7.65 -11.87
C VAL A 83 -2.32 6.15 -11.66
N ARG A 84 -1.97 5.38 -12.71
CA ARG A 84 -1.71 3.94 -12.56
C ARG A 84 -0.55 3.66 -11.61
N LEU A 85 0.56 4.39 -11.75
CA LEU A 85 1.70 4.25 -10.86
C LEU A 85 1.33 4.60 -9.41
N GLU A 86 0.59 5.68 -9.19
CA GLU A 86 0.09 6.07 -7.89
C GLU A 86 -0.73 4.94 -7.24
N LEU A 87 -1.71 4.39 -7.98
CA LEU A 87 -2.57 3.31 -7.48
C LEU A 87 -1.79 2.05 -7.12
N LEU A 88 -0.82 1.65 -7.94
CA LEU A 88 0.05 0.49 -7.68
C LEU A 88 0.88 0.69 -6.41
N LEU A 89 1.49 1.87 -6.24
CA LEU A 89 2.30 2.20 -5.08
C LEU A 89 1.44 2.23 -3.81
N LEU A 90 0.29 2.90 -3.85
CA LEU A 90 -0.64 2.98 -2.72
C LEU A 90 -1.14 1.59 -2.31
N LYS A 91 -1.62 0.77 -3.26
CA LYS A 91 -2.10 -0.58 -2.95
C LYS A 91 -0.99 -1.43 -2.32
N GLY A 92 0.25 -1.31 -2.78
CA GLY A 92 1.39 -2.01 -2.16
C GLY A 92 1.57 -1.66 -0.69
N VAL A 93 1.50 -0.37 -0.34
CA VAL A 93 1.60 0.09 1.06
C VAL A 93 0.40 -0.40 1.89
N LEU A 94 -0.81 -0.27 1.35
CA LEU A 94 -2.04 -0.70 2.02
C LEU A 94 -2.02 -2.21 2.33
N LEU A 95 -1.55 -3.04 1.40
CA LEU A 95 -1.42 -4.49 1.61
C LEU A 95 -0.44 -4.84 2.72
N VAL A 96 0.67 -4.11 2.83
CA VAL A 96 1.60 -4.31 3.96
C VAL A 96 0.93 -3.95 5.28
N LEU A 97 0.14 -2.87 5.34
CA LEU A 97 -0.60 -2.51 6.55
C LEU A 97 -1.63 -3.59 6.92
N GLN A 98 -2.36 -4.12 5.94
CA GLN A 98 -3.32 -5.22 6.15
C GLN A 98 -2.61 -6.48 6.66
N LEU A 99 -1.47 -6.85 6.08
CA LEU A 99 -0.64 -7.97 6.53
C LEU A 99 -0.18 -7.80 7.99
N LEU A 100 0.29 -6.60 8.35
CA LEU A 100 0.72 -6.32 9.72
C LEU A 100 -0.45 -6.40 10.69
N ASN A 101 -1.64 -5.91 10.31
CA ASN A 101 -2.85 -6.00 11.12
C ASN A 101 -3.25 -7.47 11.37
N GLU A 102 -3.25 -8.30 10.33
CA GLU A 102 -3.53 -9.75 10.45
C GLU A 102 -2.53 -10.45 11.38
N ALA A 103 -1.24 -10.16 11.21
CA ALA A 103 -0.19 -10.78 12.02
C ALA A 103 -0.25 -10.37 13.51
N VAL A 104 -0.74 -9.17 13.82
CA VAL A 104 -1.05 -8.79 15.21
C VAL A 104 -2.24 -9.60 15.74
N GLY A 105 -3.28 -9.79 14.93
CA GLY A 105 -4.47 -10.56 15.30
C GLY A 105 -4.22 -12.06 15.54
N GLU A 106 -3.29 -12.67 14.79
CA GLU A 106 -2.87 -14.07 14.99
C GLU A 106 -1.99 -14.28 16.24
N SER A 107 -1.46 -13.20 16.82
CA SER A 107 -0.56 -13.25 17.98
C SER A 107 -1.29 -13.11 19.33
N LEU A 108 -2.62 -13.03 19.33
CA LEU A 108 -3.51 -12.94 20.51
C LEU A 108 -4.23 -14.27 20.75
#